data_AF-A0A258CWS0-F1
#
_entry.id   AF-A0A258CWS0-F1
#
_cell.length_a   1.000
_cell.length_b   1.000
_cell.length_c   1.000
_cell.angle_alpha   90.00
_cell.angle_beta   90.00
_cell.angle_gamma   90.00
#
_symmetry.space_group_name_H-M   'P 1'
#
loop_
_entity.id
_entity.type
_entity.pdbx_description
1 polymer ?
#
loop_
_entity_poly.entity_id
_entity_poly.type
_entity_poly.pdbx_seq_one_letter_code
_entity_poly.pdbx_strand_id
1 'polypeptide(L)'
;MLSALFLARGGQAQGRGSELVREILLNGAVVMLLGSFLIGIVTGDRGQVLLKPFLVDAFPGFLCLFLLDMGLVAGRGLRDERRLLSFRLAVFAVVMPLIGGTCAALLAPWIGLSVGGIAVFITLAASASYIAVPAAMRLALPQARAAIPLALSLGVTFPFNLLLGIPLYISVARAMGG
;
A
#
# COMPACT_ATOMS: atom_id res chain seq x y z
N MET A 1 3.45 7.65 2.17
CA MET A 1 4.32 7.57 3.37
C MET A 1 5.42 8.63 3.34
N LEU A 2 6.27 8.68 2.31
CA LEU A 2 7.31 9.71 2.16
C LEU A 2 6.73 11.13 2.13
N SER A 3 5.66 11.37 1.36
CA SER A 3 4.95 12.65 1.31
C SER A 3 4.35 13.06 2.66
N ALA A 4 3.77 12.11 3.40
CA ALA A 4 3.22 12.35 4.74
C ALA A 4 4.31 12.65 5.79
N LEU A 5 5.45 11.96 5.73
CA LEU A 5 6.63 12.25 6.55
C LEU A 5 7.23 13.62 6.22
N PHE A 6 7.27 13.98 4.94
CA PHE A 6 7.78 15.27 4.48
C PHE A 6 6.89 16.44 4.92
N LEU A 7 5.56 16.28 4.83
CA LEU A 7 4.58 17.25 5.32
C LEU A 7 4.55 17.34 6.85
N ALA A 8 4.64 16.21 7.57
CA ALA A 8 4.67 16.20 9.03
C ALA A 8 5.94 16.83 9.63
N ARG A 9 7.06 16.82 8.88
CA ARG A 9 8.32 17.44 9.27
C ARG A 9 8.48 18.90 8.79
N GLY A 10 7.38 19.55 8.40
CA GLY A 10 7.39 20.94 7.92
C GLY A 10 8.32 21.84 8.74
N GLY A 11 9.48 22.18 8.16
CA GLY A 11 10.39 23.20 8.67
C GLY A 11 11.80 22.79 9.12
N GLN A 12 12.20 21.51 9.15
CA GLN A 12 13.58 21.13 9.58
C GLN A 12 14.43 20.38 8.54
N ALA A 13 14.14 20.55 7.25
CA ALA A 13 14.90 19.91 6.17
C ALA A 13 15.82 20.91 5.45
N GLN A 14 16.73 21.55 6.18
CA GLN A 14 17.82 22.32 5.57
C GLN A 14 19.16 21.67 5.98
N GLY A 15 19.63 20.68 5.20
CA GLY A 15 21.05 20.30 5.25
C GLY A 15 21.50 18.82 5.13
N ARG A 16 20.68 17.80 4.81
CA ARG A 16 21.15 16.38 4.86
C ARG A 16 20.76 15.49 3.67
N GLY A 17 20.81 16.00 2.43
CA GLY A 17 20.40 15.25 1.23
C GLY A 17 21.19 13.94 0.98
N SER A 18 22.51 13.93 1.19
CA SER A 18 23.33 12.73 0.95
C SER A 18 23.13 11.62 1.98
N GLU A 19 22.82 11.98 3.22
CA GLU A 19 22.61 11.02 4.30
C GLU A 19 21.23 10.36 4.16
N LEU A 20 20.22 11.16 3.78
CA LEU A 20 18.85 10.69 3.51
C LEU A 20 18.79 9.72 2.33
N VAL A 21 19.52 9.98 1.23
CA VAL A 21 19.59 9.05 0.09
C VAL A 21 20.24 7.73 0.48
N ARG A 22 21.33 7.77 1.27
CA ARG A 22 21.99 6.57 1.79
C ARG A 22 21.07 5.78 2.72
N GLU A 23 20.32 6.46 3.58
CA GLU A 23 19.38 5.84 4.52
C GLU A 23 18.15 5.22 3.82
N ILE A 24 17.67 5.82 2.73
CA ILE A 24 16.59 5.28 1.89
C ILE A 24 17.08 4.07 1.09
N LEU A 25 18.26 4.14 0.47
CA LEU A 25 18.81 3.05 -0.37
C LEU A 25 19.28 1.85 0.47
N LEU A 26 19.82 2.09 1.66
CA LEU A 26 20.23 1.03 2.59
C LEU A 26 19.08 0.55 3.49
N ASN A 27 17.86 1.02 3.27
CA ASN A 27 16.71 0.49 3.97
C ASN A 27 16.55 -1.00 3.64
N GLY A 28 16.48 -1.86 4.66
CA GLY A 28 16.37 -3.30 4.48
C GLY A 28 15.26 -3.70 3.51
N ALA A 29 14.13 -3.00 3.48
CA ALA A 29 13.06 -3.28 2.53
C ALA A 29 13.44 -2.98 1.07
N VAL A 30 14.17 -1.88 0.82
CA VAL A 30 14.63 -1.50 -0.53
C VAL A 30 15.72 -2.47 -1.01
N VAL A 31 16.66 -2.81 -0.13
CA VAL A 31 17.72 -3.79 -0.44
C VAL A 31 17.12 -5.16 -0.74
N MET A 32 16.16 -5.62 0.08
CA MET A 32 15.46 -6.88 -0.16
C MET A 32 14.65 -6.88 -1.45
N LEU A 33 13.99 -5.77 -1.79
CA LEU A 33 13.24 -5.63 -3.04
C LEU A 33 14.17 -5.66 -4.27
N LEU A 34 15.24 -4.87 -4.26
CA LEU A 34 16.20 -4.86 -5.38
C LEU A 34 16.92 -6.21 -5.49
N GLY A 35 17.31 -6.80 -4.35
CA GLY A 35 17.93 -8.12 -4.30
C GLY A 35 17.01 -9.21 -4.84
N SER A 36 15.72 -9.22 -4.48
CA SER A 36 14.77 -10.21 -5.00
C SER A 36 14.51 -10.05 -6.49
N PHE A 37 14.47 -8.82 -7.01
CA PHE A 37 14.40 -8.56 -8.45
C PHE A 37 15.63 -9.09 -9.19
N LEU A 38 16.84 -8.83 -8.68
CA LEU A 38 18.08 -9.33 -9.27
C LEU A 38 18.12 -10.86 -9.27
N ILE A 39 17.75 -11.49 -8.15
CA ILE A 39 17.65 -12.95 -8.06
C ILE A 39 16.63 -13.47 -9.07
N GLY A 40 15.47 -12.82 -9.21
CA GLY A 40 14.45 -13.18 -10.19
C GLY A 40 14.97 -13.12 -11.64
N ILE A 41 15.71 -12.07 -11.99
CA ILE A 41 16.32 -11.92 -13.33
C ILE A 41 17.35 -13.01 -13.59
N VAL A 42 18.19 -13.35 -12.60
CA VAL A 42 19.23 -14.37 -12.74
C VAL A 42 18.65 -15.80 -12.75
N THR A 43 17.62 -16.07 -11.96
CA THR A 43 17.08 -17.42 -11.78
C THR A 43 15.97 -17.78 -12.75
N GLY A 44 15.24 -16.79 -13.27
CA GLY A 44 14.16 -16.98 -14.24
C GLY A 44 13.16 -18.05 -13.82
N ASP A 45 12.72 -18.87 -14.80
CA ASP A 45 11.71 -19.91 -14.60
C ASP A 45 12.13 -20.97 -13.57
N ARG A 46 13.43 -21.26 -13.46
CA ARG A 46 13.95 -22.22 -12.48
C ARG A 46 13.71 -21.73 -11.05
N GLY A 47 13.93 -20.43 -10.80
CA GLY A 47 13.62 -19.80 -9.53
C GLY A 47 12.13 -19.87 -9.21
N GLN A 48 11.28 -19.60 -10.22
CA GLN A 48 9.83 -19.66 -10.08
C GLN A 48 9.34 -21.06 -9.68
N VAL A 49 9.82 -22.13 -10.34
CA VAL A 49 9.41 -23.51 -10.02
C VAL A 49 9.80 -23.89 -8.59
N LEU A 50 11.00 -23.51 -8.15
CA LEU A 50 11.47 -23.77 -6.79
C LEU A 50 10.67 -23.00 -5.74
N LEU A 51 10.26 -21.77 -6.04
CA LEU A 51 9.52 -20.90 -5.12
C LEU A 51 8.00 -21.12 -5.17
N LYS A 52 7.47 -21.75 -6.22
CA LYS A 52 6.03 -21.97 -6.44
C LYS A 52 5.30 -22.54 -5.22
N PRO A 53 5.81 -23.58 -4.52
CA PRO A 53 5.12 -24.13 -3.34
C PRO A 53 4.91 -23.08 -2.24
N PHE A 54 5.83 -22.13 -2.09
CA PHE A 54 5.78 -21.10 -1.07
C PHE A 54 5.00 -19.86 -1.51
N LEU A 55 5.28 -19.36 -2.72
CA LEU A 55 4.77 -18.07 -3.20
C LEU A 55 3.41 -18.16 -3.90
N VAL A 56 3.07 -19.33 -4.46
CA VAL A 56 1.83 -19.51 -5.23
C VAL A 56 0.87 -20.45 -4.49
N ASP A 57 1.36 -21.62 -4.08
CA ASP A 57 0.48 -22.65 -3.54
C ASP A 57 0.15 -22.39 -2.06
N ALA A 58 1.15 -22.09 -1.22
CA ALA A 58 0.94 -21.84 0.21
C ALA A 58 0.58 -20.37 0.54
N PHE A 59 0.95 -19.42 -0.31
CA PHE A 59 0.78 -17.98 -0.05
C PHE A 59 -0.66 -17.57 0.28
N PRO A 60 -1.72 -18.05 -0.42
CA PRO A 60 -3.10 -17.73 -0.05
C PRO A 60 -3.46 -18.14 1.38
N GLY A 61 -2.94 -19.27 1.86
CA GLY A 61 -3.14 -19.73 3.23
C GLY A 61 -2.47 -18.80 4.26
N PHE A 62 -1.21 -18.43 4.02
CA PHE A 62 -0.51 -17.45 4.86
C PHE A 62 -1.18 -16.07 4.82
N LEU A 63 -1.62 -15.62 3.64
CA LEU A 63 -2.33 -14.36 3.47
C LEU A 63 -3.65 -14.37 4.24
N CYS A 64 -4.40 -15.47 4.23
CA CYS A 64 -5.63 -15.61 4.99
C CYS A 64 -5.38 -15.45 6.50
N LEU A 65 -4.39 -16.16 7.05
CA LEU A 65 -4.02 -16.05 8.47
C LEU A 65 -3.52 -14.64 8.82
N PHE A 66 -2.73 -14.02 7.94
CA PHE A 66 -2.26 -12.64 8.11
C PHE A 66 -3.42 -11.64 8.12
N LEU A 67 -4.35 -11.75 7.16
CA LEU A 67 -5.53 -10.90 7.10
C LEU A 67 -6.46 -11.12 8.30
N LEU A 68 -6.55 -12.35 8.83
CA LEU A 68 -7.30 -12.65 10.03
C LEU A 68 -6.68 -11.95 11.26
N ASP A 69 -5.37 -12.07 11.48
CA ASP A 69 -4.68 -11.41 12.59
C ASP A 69 -4.79 -9.87 12.50
N MET A 70 -4.46 -9.31 11.33
CA MET A 70 -4.59 -7.88 11.05
C MET A 70 -6.05 -7.41 11.21
N GLY A 71 -7.02 -8.23 10.79
CA GLY A 71 -8.44 -7.99 10.97
C GLY A 71 -8.86 -7.97 12.44
N LEU A 72 -8.32 -8.86 13.28
CA LEU A 72 -8.55 -8.86 14.73
C LEU A 72 -7.93 -7.63 15.41
N VAL A 73 -6.75 -7.19 14.97
CA VAL A 73 -6.12 -5.94 15.46
C VAL A 73 -6.95 -4.73 15.05
N ALA A 74 -7.37 -4.66 13.78
CA ALA A 74 -8.22 -3.59 13.27
C ALA A 74 -9.58 -3.57 13.98
N GLY A 75 -10.22 -4.73 14.18
CA GLY A 75 -11.49 -4.85 14.88
C GLY A 75 -11.43 -4.39 16.33
N ARG A 76 -10.35 -4.72 17.05
CA ARG A 76 -10.08 -4.19 18.39
C ARG A 76 -9.90 -2.67 18.37
N GLY A 77 -9.09 -2.15 17.45
CA GLY A 77 -8.92 -0.70 17.26
C GLY A 77 -10.23 0.02 16.94
N LEU A 78 -11.06 -0.54 16.05
CA LEU A 78 -12.38 -0.01 15.70
C LEU A 78 -13.33 0.02 16.91
N ARG A 79 -13.27 -0.98 17.78
CA ARG A 79 -14.10 -1.07 18.98
C ARG A 79 -13.65 -0.07 20.04
N ASP A 80 -12.35 -0.02 20.33
CA ASP A 80 -11.78 0.83 21.37
C ASP A 80 -11.85 2.32 20.99
N GLU A 81 -11.79 2.63 19.70
CA GLU A 81 -11.80 3.99 19.17
C GLU A 81 -13.10 4.34 18.44
N ARG A 82 -14.18 3.56 18.63
CA ARG A 82 -15.46 3.72 17.92
C ARG A 82 -16.05 5.13 18.02
N ARG A 83 -15.80 5.81 19.15
CA ARG A 83 -16.24 7.20 19.38
C ARG A 83 -15.50 8.23 18.54
N LEU A 84 -14.30 7.90 18.07
CA LEU A 84 -13.44 8.77 17.25
C LEU A 84 -13.63 8.53 15.75
N LEU A 85 -14.21 7.38 15.37
CA LEU A 85 -14.56 7.04 14.00
C LEU A 85 -15.81 7.79 13.55
N SER A 86 -15.60 9.03 13.11
CA SER A 86 -16.66 9.82 12.49
C SER A 86 -17.02 9.27 11.11
N PHE A 87 -18.29 9.40 10.71
CA PHE A 87 -18.74 9.15 9.34
C PHE A 87 -17.85 9.83 8.28
N ARG A 88 -17.33 11.03 8.58
CA ARG A 88 -16.40 11.76 7.71
C ARG A 88 -15.12 10.98 7.41
N LEU A 89 -14.58 10.27 8.40
CA LEU A 89 -13.37 9.46 8.23
C LEU A 89 -13.64 8.20 7.40
N ALA A 90 -14.82 7.59 7.57
CA ALA A 90 -15.23 6.45 6.74
C ALA A 90 -15.38 6.87 5.26
N VAL A 91 -16.03 8.01 5.01
CA VAL A 91 -16.12 8.58 3.64
C VAL A 91 -14.74 8.86 3.08
N PHE A 92 -13.85 9.48 3.87
CA PHE A 92 -12.47 9.72 3.45
C PHE A 92 -11.73 8.42 3.08
N ALA A 93 -11.88 7.37 3.87
CA ALA A 93 -11.24 6.07 3.65
C ALA A 93 -11.69 5.37 2.35
N VAL A 94 -12.87 5.73 1.81
CA VAL A 94 -13.38 5.22 0.53
C VAL A 94 -13.02 6.16 -0.64
N VAL A 95 -13.13 7.47 -0.44
CA VAL A 95 -12.90 8.48 -1.49
C VAL A 95 -11.41 8.62 -1.81
N MET A 96 -10.54 8.60 -0.81
CA MET A 96 -9.10 8.82 -1.02
C MET A 96 -8.45 7.77 -1.95
N PRO A 97 -8.76 6.46 -1.84
CA PRO A 97 -8.37 5.45 -2.83
C PRO A 97 -8.76 5.80 -4.27
N LEU A 98 -10.00 6.28 -4.47
CA LEU A 98 -10.51 6.63 -5.79
C LEU A 98 -9.77 7.84 -6.37
N ILE A 99 -9.40 8.82 -5.55
CA ILE A 99 -8.58 9.95 -5.98
C ILE A 99 -7.22 9.44 -6.45
N GLY A 100 -6.53 8.63 -5.64
CA GLY A 100 -5.23 8.06 -6.00
C GLY A 100 -5.27 7.21 -7.27
N GLY A 101 -6.28 6.33 -7.38
CA GLY A 101 -6.52 5.53 -8.57
C GLY A 101 -6.84 6.35 -9.80
N THR A 102 -7.63 7.43 -9.67
CA THR A 102 -7.94 8.34 -10.79
C THR A 102 -6.69 9.07 -11.27
N CYS A 103 -5.85 9.59 -10.36
CA CYS A 103 -4.58 10.19 -10.73
C CYS A 103 -3.69 9.20 -11.49
N ALA A 104 -3.58 7.96 -11.01
CA ALA A 104 -2.82 6.92 -11.70
C ALA A 104 -3.42 6.57 -13.07
N ALA A 105 -4.74 6.45 -13.18
CA ALA A 105 -5.41 6.22 -14.45
C ALA A 105 -5.09 7.34 -15.46
N LEU A 106 -5.16 8.61 -15.05
CA LEU A 106 -4.84 9.75 -15.94
C LEU A 106 -3.37 9.77 -16.39
N LEU A 107 -2.45 9.27 -15.55
CA LEU A 107 -1.02 9.19 -15.86
C LEU A 107 -0.67 7.95 -16.70
N ALA A 108 -1.46 6.88 -16.62
CA ALA A 108 -1.14 5.59 -17.23
C ALA A 108 -0.90 5.63 -18.76
N PRO A 109 -1.66 6.40 -19.58
CA PRO A 109 -1.42 6.48 -21.02
C PRO A 109 -0.04 7.05 -21.38
N TRP A 110 0.50 7.92 -20.53
CA TRP A 110 1.79 8.57 -20.74
C TRP A 110 2.97 7.63 -20.47
N ILE A 111 2.73 6.51 -19.77
CA ILE A 111 3.75 5.55 -19.38
C ILE A 111 3.85 4.39 -20.39
N GLY A 112 2.86 4.24 -21.28
CA GLY A 112 2.87 3.17 -22.30
C GLY A 112 2.68 1.76 -21.72
N LEU A 113 1.93 1.64 -20.62
CA LEU A 113 1.67 0.36 -19.95
C LEU A 113 0.65 -0.48 -20.73
N SER A 114 0.78 -1.81 -20.64
CA SER A 114 -0.27 -2.75 -21.10
C SER A 114 -1.53 -2.62 -20.24
N VAL A 115 -2.68 -3.12 -20.72
CA VAL A 115 -3.94 -3.13 -19.95
C VAL A 115 -3.75 -3.71 -18.54
N GLY A 116 -3.03 -4.83 -18.42
CA GLY A 116 -2.70 -5.43 -17.12
C GLY A 116 -1.81 -4.53 -16.26
N GLY A 117 -0.82 -3.88 -16.87
CA GLY A 117 0.04 -2.91 -16.21
C GLY A 117 -0.73 -1.69 -15.70
N ILE A 118 -1.67 -1.15 -16.47
CA ILE A 118 -2.55 -0.05 -16.07
C ILE A 118 -3.40 -0.47 -14.87
N ALA A 119 -4.02 -1.65 -14.91
CA ALA A 119 -4.84 -2.16 -13.81
C ALA A 119 -4.03 -2.28 -12.52
N VAL A 120 -2.83 -2.87 -12.59
CA VAL A 120 -1.93 -2.98 -11.43
C VAL A 120 -1.50 -1.61 -10.93
N PHE A 121 -1.15 -0.69 -11.83
CA PHE A 121 -0.73 0.66 -11.46
C PHE A 121 -1.83 1.44 -10.72
N ILE A 122 -3.06 1.40 -11.22
CA ILE A 122 -4.23 2.01 -10.56
C ILE A 122 -4.46 1.35 -9.19
N THR A 123 -4.46 0.01 -9.10
CA THR A 123 -4.64 -0.71 -7.82
C THR A 123 -3.58 -0.32 -6.80
N LEU A 124 -2.31 -0.22 -7.20
CA LEU A 124 -1.22 0.17 -6.31
C LEU A 124 -1.39 1.61 -5.82
N ALA A 125 -1.78 2.54 -6.70
CA ALA A 125 -2.01 3.94 -6.34
C ALA A 125 -3.23 4.15 -5.45
N ALA A 126 -4.27 3.32 -5.60
CA ALA A 126 -5.47 3.35 -4.78
C ALA A 126 -5.31 2.62 -3.43
N SER A 127 -4.21 1.90 -3.20
CA SER A 127 -4.02 1.09 -2.00
C SER A 127 -3.58 1.91 -0.78
N ALA A 128 -4.13 1.59 0.39
CA ALA A 128 -3.70 2.15 1.66
C ALA A 128 -2.56 1.31 2.29
N SER A 129 -1.63 1.97 2.98
CA SER A 129 -0.54 1.30 3.69
C SER A 129 -0.95 0.99 5.13
N TYR A 130 -0.94 -0.30 5.48
CA TYR A 130 -1.34 -0.81 6.80
C TYR A 130 -0.15 -1.29 7.67
N ILE A 131 1.08 -1.30 7.13
CA ILE A 131 2.28 -1.73 7.87
C ILE A 131 3.13 -0.51 8.24
N ALA A 132 3.64 0.17 7.23
CA ALA A 132 4.67 1.17 7.41
C ALA A 132 4.11 2.54 7.86
N VAL A 133 2.90 2.91 7.43
CA VAL A 133 2.27 4.18 7.81
C VAL A 133 1.93 4.27 9.30
N PRO A 134 1.30 3.27 9.95
CA PRO A 134 1.06 3.32 11.40
C PRO A 134 2.35 3.43 12.21
N ALA A 135 3.39 2.68 11.82
CA ALA A 135 4.71 2.76 12.46
C ALA A 135 5.33 4.16 12.30
N ALA A 136 5.30 4.72 11.09
CA ALA A 136 5.81 6.07 10.82
C ALA A 136 5.01 7.16 11.54
N MET A 137 3.69 7.02 11.65
CA MET A 137 2.85 7.99 12.37
C MET A 137 3.17 7.98 13.87
N ARG A 138 3.42 6.83 14.48
CA ARG A 138 3.87 6.77 15.89
C ARG A 138 5.17 7.53 16.13
N LEU A 139 6.08 7.51 15.15
CA LEU A 139 7.38 8.17 15.23
C LEU A 139 7.30 9.68 14.91
N ALA A 140 6.56 10.05 13.87
CA ALA A 140 6.50 11.42 13.36
C ALA A 140 5.44 12.28 14.03
N LEU A 141 4.33 11.68 14.47
CA LEU A 141 3.18 12.34 15.07
C LEU A 141 2.71 11.52 16.29
N PRO A 142 3.48 11.47 17.38
CA PRO A 142 3.18 10.62 18.54
C PRO A 142 1.85 10.96 19.24
N GLN A 143 1.34 12.18 19.06
CA GLN A 143 0.01 12.56 19.55
C GLN A 143 -1.14 11.98 18.70
N ALA A 144 -0.87 11.55 17.47
CA ALA A 144 -1.86 10.92 16.62
C ALA A 144 -2.06 9.46 17.02
N ARG A 145 -3.32 9.06 17.14
CA ARG A 145 -3.69 7.68 17.43
C ARG A 145 -3.46 6.82 16.18
N ALA A 146 -2.34 6.10 16.16
CA ALA A 146 -1.97 5.22 15.05
C ALA A 146 -2.94 4.03 14.84
N ALA A 147 -3.82 3.75 15.80
CA ALA A 147 -4.87 2.74 15.67
C ALA A 147 -5.97 3.18 14.68
N ILE A 148 -6.32 4.47 14.59
CA ILE A 148 -7.30 5.00 13.63
C ILE A 148 -6.93 4.71 12.16
N PRO A 149 -5.75 5.11 11.64
CA PRO A 149 -5.39 4.87 10.24
C PRO A 149 -5.22 3.38 9.93
N LEU A 150 -4.77 2.57 10.90
CA LEU A 150 -4.71 1.11 10.75
C LEU A 150 -6.12 0.52 10.60
N ALA A 151 -7.03 0.92 11.48
CA ALA A 151 -8.41 0.48 11.49
C ALA A 151 -9.19 0.90 10.23
N LEU A 152 -9.01 2.13 9.74
CA LEU A 152 -9.62 2.59 8.49
C LEU A 152 -9.04 1.88 7.27
N SER A 153 -7.72 1.69 7.22
CA SER A 153 -7.06 1.03 6.08
C SER A 153 -7.50 -0.43 5.96
N LEU A 154 -7.52 -1.19 7.05
CA LEU A 154 -7.87 -2.62 7.05
C LEU A 154 -9.37 -2.88 7.13
N GLY A 155 -10.11 -2.05 7.86
CA GLY A 155 -11.55 -2.23 8.08
C GLY A 155 -12.44 -1.62 7.01
N VAL A 156 -11.94 -0.65 6.24
CA VAL A 156 -12.74 0.06 5.22
C VAL A 156 -12.05 0.03 3.85
N THR A 157 -10.87 0.64 3.72
CA THR A 157 -10.22 0.81 2.43
C THR A 157 -9.85 -0.52 1.77
N PHE A 158 -9.29 -1.47 2.53
CA PHE A 158 -8.86 -2.76 2.00
C PHE A 158 -10.04 -3.60 1.47
N PRO A 159 -11.13 -3.85 2.25
CA PRO A 159 -12.32 -4.52 1.75
C PRO A 159 -12.95 -3.81 0.56
N PHE A 160 -13.02 -2.47 0.59
CA PHE A 160 -13.53 -1.67 -0.52
C PHE A 160 -12.71 -1.91 -1.79
N ASN A 161 -11.39 -1.81 -1.71
CA ASN A 161 -10.51 -2.02 -2.86
C ASN A 161 -10.60 -3.46 -3.37
N LEU A 162 -10.71 -4.45 -2.50
CA LEU A 162 -10.79 -5.84 -2.91
C LEU A 162 -12.12 -6.16 -3.63
N LEU A 163 -13.24 -5.72 -3.06
CA LEU A 163 -14.58 -6.07 -3.54
C LEU A 163 -15.04 -5.20 -4.71
N LEU A 164 -14.75 -3.90 -4.68
CA LEU A 164 -15.25 -2.92 -5.65
C LEU A 164 -14.12 -2.28 -6.45
N GLY A 165 -13.03 -1.91 -5.79
CA GLY A 165 -11.90 -1.22 -6.41
C GLY A 165 -11.28 -2.02 -7.55
N ILE A 166 -10.78 -3.24 -7.29
CA ILE A 166 -10.08 -4.06 -8.28
C ILE A 166 -10.95 -4.32 -9.54
N PRO A 167 -12.22 -4.76 -9.42
CA PRO A 167 -13.10 -4.88 -10.59
C PRO A 167 -13.25 -3.56 -11.36
N LEU A 168 -13.42 -2.44 -10.66
CA LEU A 168 -13.52 -1.11 -11.25
C LEU A 168 -12.21 -0.67 -11.95
N TYR A 169 -11.06 -0.92 -11.33
CA TYR A 169 -9.76 -0.53 -11.88
C TYR A 169 -9.42 -1.34 -13.13
N ILE A 170 -9.80 -2.62 -13.15
CA ILE A 170 -9.67 -3.47 -14.34
C ILE A 170 -10.60 -2.98 -15.46
N SER A 171 -11.85 -2.60 -15.16
CA SER A 171 -12.77 -2.10 -16.19
C SER A 171 -12.30 -0.77 -16.77
N VAL A 172 -11.79 0.14 -15.94
CA VAL A 172 -11.16 1.39 -16.39
C VAL A 172 -9.94 1.10 -17.25
N ALA A 173 -9.04 0.22 -16.80
CA ALA A 173 -7.85 -0.14 -17.55
C ALA A 173 -8.17 -0.73 -18.94
N ARG A 174 -9.21 -1.57 -19.04
CA ARG A 174 -9.70 -2.11 -20.31
C ARG A 174 -10.28 -1.02 -21.21
N ALA A 175 -11.10 -0.13 -20.66
CA ALA A 175 -11.67 0.98 -21.42
C ALA A 175 -10.59 1.93 -21.97
N MET A 176 -9.47 2.07 -21.26
CA MET A 176 -8.34 2.90 -21.67
C MET A 176 -7.40 2.21 -22.66
N GLY A 177 -7.24 0.89 -22.53
CA GLY A 177 -6.27 0.14 -23.32
C GLY A 177 -6.80 -0.52 -24.60
N GLY A 178 -8.13 -0.56 -24.80
CA GLY A 178 -8.77 -1.05 -26.04
C GLY A 178 -8.43 -2.50 -26.37
#